data_AF-A0A653VRM2-F1
#
_entry.id   AF-A0A653VRM2-F1
#
_cell.length_a   1.000
_cell.length_b   1.000
_cell.length_c   1.000
_cell.angle_alpha   90.00
_cell.angle_beta   90.00
_cell.angle_gamma   90.00
#
_symmetry.space_group_name_H-M   'P 1'
#
loop_
_entity.id
_entity.type
_entity.pdbx_description
1 polymer ?
#
loop_
_entity_poly.entity_id
_entity_poly.type
_entity_poly.pdbx_seq_one_letter_code
_entity_poly.pdbx_strand_id
1 'polypeptide(L)'
;MLSSPVTTARSRTRAVALLLAGLVLVGTGATAATGGPAVADSTGVLVPTTSASGPVTATGRTVPARTARQQWTPPADTVVGVSGSALDGFTISRYDGSTLSPPTDSEARAECGEYDRRVARVRCRVEVATWYRDLGDLKLSLRWARQQ
;
A
#
# COMPACT_ATOMS: atom_id res chain seq x y z
N MET A 1 8.00 -49.79 17.27
CA MET A 1 7.63 -49.14 18.55
C MET A 1 8.61 -48.02 18.82
N LEU A 2 8.36 -46.81 18.33
CA LEU A 2 9.07 -45.60 18.74
C LEU A 2 8.03 -44.49 18.90
N SER A 3 7.71 -44.18 20.15
CA SER A 3 6.81 -43.10 20.53
C SER A 3 7.59 -41.78 20.56
N SER A 4 7.19 -40.83 19.74
CA SER A 4 7.58 -39.42 19.91
C SER A 4 6.61 -38.72 20.85
N PRO A 5 7.07 -37.90 21.81
CA PRO A 5 6.18 -37.11 22.65
C PRO A 5 5.65 -35.88 21.89
N VAL A 6 4.32 -35.79 21.85
CA VAL A 6 3.56 -34.60 21.45
C VAL A 6 3.89 -33.46 22.41
N THR A 7 4.52 -32.40 21.89
CA THR A 7 4.69 -31.12 22.59
C THR A 7 3.63 -30.16 22.06
N THR A 8 2.55 -29.94 22.81
CA THR A 8 1.47 -28.97 22.54
C THR A 8 0.75 -28.75 23.88
N ALA A 9 0.42 -27.58 24.41
CA ALA A 9 0.49 -26.19 23.98
C ALA A 9 0.69 -25.31 25.23
N ARG A 10 1.51 -24.26 25.11
CA ARG A 10 1.60 -23.19 26.10
C ARG A 10 0.40 -22.25 25.89
N SER A 11 -0.53 -22.26 26.84
CA SER A 11 -1.65 -21.32 26.96
C SER A 11 -1.14 -19.87 26.86
N ARG A 12 -1.53 -19.15 25.81
CA ARG A 12 -1.30 -17.71 25.70
C ARG A 12 -2.50 -16.99 26.31
N THR A 13 -2.39 -16.69 27.59
CA THR A 13 -3.30 -15.78 28.31
C THR A 13 -3.24 -14.41 27.63
N ARG A 14 -4.33 -14.01 26.96
CA ARG A 14 -4.49 -12.65 26.42
C ARG A 14 -4.78 -11.72 27.59
N ALA A 15 -3.79 -10.94 28.00
CA ALA A 15 -4.00 -9.78 28.85
C ALA A 15 -4.65 -8.68 27.99
N VAL A 16 -5.93 -8.39 28.26
CA VAL A 16 -6.66 -7.25 27.71
C VAL A 16 -6.28 -6.05 28.56
N ALA A 17 -5.40 -5.19 28.06
CA ALA A 17 -5.14 -3.88 28.66
C ALA A 17 -6.31 -2.96 28.28
N LEU A 18 -7.18 -2.66 29.24
CA LEU A 18 -8.11 -1.53 29.16
C LEU A 18 -7.29 -0.23 29.16
N LEU A 19 -7.14 0.38 27.99
CA LEU A 19 -6.75 1.78 27.89
C LEU A 19 -7.98 2.64 28.13
N LEU A 20 -8.03 3.26 29.32
CA LEU A 20 -8.99 4.30 29.69
C LEU A 20 -8.81 5.49 28.74
N ALA A 21 -9.87 5.75 27.98
CA ALA A 21 -9.99 6.91 27.10
C ALA A 21 -10.07 8.20 27.94
N GLY A 22 -9.04 9.03 27.84
CA GLY A 22 -9.10 10.44 28.23
C GLY A 22 -9.75 11.24 27.10
N LEU A 23 -11.07 11.43 27.21
CA LEU A 23 -11.84 12.32 26.35
C LEU A 23 -11.63 13.77 26.82
N VAL A 24 -10.89 14.57 26.06
CA VAL A 24 -10.91 16.04 26.17
C VAL A 24 -11.53 16.60 24.89
N LEU A 25 -12.72 17.18 25.06
CA LEU A 25 -13.44 17.99 24.08
C LEU A 25 -12.92 19.42 24.09
N VAL A 26 -12.27 19.84 23.00
CA VAL A 26 -12.18 21.22 22.48
C VAL A 26 -11.93 21.03 20.97
N GLY A 27 -12.59 21.60 19.98
CA GLY A 27 -13.58 22.67 19.85
C GLY A 27 -13.56 23.01 18.34
N THR A 28 -14.74 23.07 17.73
CA THR A 28 -15.12 23.79 16.50
C THR A 28 -14.05 24.22 15.47
N GLY A 29 -14.20 23.74 14.23
CA GLY A 29 -13.57 24.33 13.05
C GLY A 29 -13.95 23.61 11.76
N ALA A 30 -15.17 23.81 11.28
CA ALA A 30 -15.56 23.44 9.92
C ALA A 30 -15.02 24.49 8.94
N THR A 31 -14.14 24.10 8.03
CA THR A 31 -13.92 24.83 6.78
C THR A 31 -13.75 23.83 5.65
N ALA A 32 -14.80 23.72 4.84
CA ALA A 32 -14.72 23.15 3.52
C ALA A 32 -13.77 24.02 2.68
N ALA A 33 -12.72 23.41 2.14
CA ALA A 33 -11.87 24.03 1.13
C ALA A 33 -12.02 23.22 -0.16
N THR A 34 -13.08 23.52 -0.90
CA THR A 34 -13.08 23.45 -2.36
C THR A 34 -12.04 24.43 -2.88
N GLY A 35 -10.97 23.93 -3.51
CA GLY A 35 -9.96 24.77 -4.15
C GLY A 35 -9.37 24.03 -5.34
N GLY A 36 -9.91 24.30 -6.53
CA GLY A 36 -9.33 23.85 -7.80
C GLY A 36 -8.01 24.56 -8.11
N PRO A 37 -7.28 24.10 -9.15
CA PRO A 37 -6.02 24.73 -9.55
C PRO A 37 -6.28 26.13 -10.10
N ALA A 38 -5.80 27.15 -9.37
CA ALA A 38 -5.70 28.50 -9.88
C ALA A 38 -4.69 28.53 -11.04
N VAL A 39 -5.21 28.70 -12.25
CA VAL A 39 -4.45 29.23 -13.39
C VAL A 39 -3.95 30.62 -13.00
N ALA A 40 -2.64 30.77 -12.83
CA ALA A 40 -2.03 32.06 -12.57
C ALA A 40 -2.09 32.90 -13.86
N ASP A 41 -3.01 33.85 -13.85
CA ASP A 41 -3.20 34.85 -14.90
C ASP A 41 -2.00 35.81 -14.92
N SER A 42 -1.57 36.17 -16.13
CA SER A 42 -0.35 36.93 -16.38
C SER A 42 -0.63 38.42 -16.29
N THR A 43 -0.86 38.96 -15.08
CA THR A 43 -0.91 40.41 -14.90
C THR A 43 0.51 40.95 -14.77
N GLY A 44 1.03 41.45 -15.89
CA GLY A 44 2.31 42.16 -15.96
C GLY A 44 2.30 43.40 -15.08
N VAL A 45 3.13 43.39 -14.04
CA VAL A 45 3.49 44.58 -13.28
C VAL A 45 4.77 45.15 -13.87
N LEU A 46 4.65 46.27 -14.57
CA LEU A 46 5.77 47.12 -14.97
C LEU A 46 6.38 47.74 -13.71
N VAL A 47 7.53 47.25 -13.28
CA VAL A 47 8.35 47.89 -12.24
C VAL A 47 9.33 48.85 -12.92
N PRO A 48 9.40 50.13 -12.52
CA PRO A 48 10.39 51.06 -13.07
C PRO A 48 11.81 50.64 -12.67
N THR A 49 12.68 50.46 -13.66
CA THR A 49 14.11 50.21 -13.48
C THR A 49 14.82 51.52 -13.14
N THR A 50 14.92 51.84 -11.85
CA THR A 50 15.91 52.82 -11.38
C THR A 50 17.24 52.10 -11.18
N SER A 51 18.19 52.34 -12.07
CA SER A 51 19.56 51.85 -11.99
C SER A 51 20.33 52.63 -10.91
N ALA A 52 20.20 52.17 -9.66
CA ALA A 52 21.08 52.58 -8.57
C ALA A 52 22.28 51.63 -8.52
N SER A 53 23.42 52.08 -9.01
CA SER A 53 24.72 51.39 -8.91
C SER A 53 25.24 51.50 -7.47
N GLY A 54 24.66 50.71 -6.56
CA GLY A 54 25.19 50.48 -5.21
C GLY A 54 26.04 49.21 -5.15
N PRO A 55 27.01 49.10 -4.22
CA PRO A 55 27.73 47.85 -4.02
C PRO A 55 26.77 46.77 -3.51
N VAL A 56 26.41 45.83 -4.39
CA VAL A 56 25.63 44.65 -4.00
C VAL A 56 26.55 43.74 -3.19
N THR A 57 26.49 43.85 -1.87
CA THR A 57 27.12 42.86 -0.98
C THR A 57 26.35 41.55 -1.13
N ALA A 58 26.87 40.64 -1.95
CA ALA A 58 26.34 39.29 -2.11
C ALA A 58 26.50 38.53 -0.78
N THR A 59 25.50 38.62 0.09
CA THR A 59 25.39 37.73 1.24
C THR A 59 25.02 36.36 0.69
N GLY A 60 26.03 35.50 0.50
CA GLY A 60 25.83 34.13 0.07
C GLY A 60 24.90 33.42 1.06
N ARG A 61 23.67 33.17 0.64
CA ARG A 61 22.72 32.35 1.39
C ARG A 61 23.19 30.91 1.26
N THR A 62 23.89 30.41 2.28
CA THR A 62 24.20 29.00 2.42
C THR A 62 22.90 28.23 2.60
N VAL A 63 22.44 27.58 1.53
CA VAL A 63 21.35 26.62 1.62
C VAL A 63 21.90 25.42 2.39
N PRO A 64 21.32 25.04 3.55
CA PRO A 64 21.78 23.86 4.27
C PRO A 64 21.69 22.66 3.34
N ALA A 65 22.76 21.87 3.27
CA ALA A 65 22.77 20.64 2.52
C ALA A 65 21.57 19.79 2.96
N ARG A 66 20.67 19.49 2.02
CA ARG A 66 19.55 18.57 2.26
C ARG A 66 20.17 17.26 2.70
N THR A 67 19.98 16.89 3.96
CA THR A 67 20.38 15.58 4.47
C THR A 67 19.81 14.54 3.53
N ALA A 68 20.67 13.72 2.93
CA ALA A 68 20.23 12.67 2.03
C ALA A 68 19.21 11.83 2.80
N ARG A 69 17.96 11.79 2.30
CA ARG A 69 16.96 10.90 2.88
C ARG A 69 17.51 9.49 2.70
N GLN A 70 17.61 8.74 3.80
CA GLN A 70 17.82 7.31 3.75
C GLN A 70 16.83 6.75 2.72
N GLN A 71 17.34 6.12 1.67
CA GLN A 71 16.49 5.54 0.63
C GLN A 71 15.75 4.38 1.30
N TRP A 72 14.42 4.48 1.33
CA TRP A 72 13.59 3.40 1.80
C TRP A 72 13.67 2.25 0.80
N THR A 73 14.00 1.06 1.30
CA THR A 73 14.02 -0.18 0.52
C THR A 73 12.82 -1.04 0.94
N PRO A 74 11.97 -1.48 -0.01
CA PRO A 74 10.88 -2.41 0.29
C PRO A 74 11.38 -3.73 0.90
N PRO A 75 10.60 -4.38 1.77
CA PRO A 75 10.81 -5.77 2.12
C PRO A 75 10.92 -6.68 0.88
N ALA A 76 11.74 -7.73 0.95
CA ALA A 76 12.02 -8.67 -0.15
C ALA A 76 10.74 -9.28 -0.76
N ASP A 77 9.75 -9.58 0.07
CA ASP A 77 8.49 -10.21 -0.32
C ASP A 77 7.43 -9.24 -0.84
N THR A 78 7.76 -7.94 -0.93
CA THR A 78 6.85 -6.91 -1.46
C THR A 78 6.41 -7.28 -2.86
N VAL A 79 5.10 -7.35 -3.09
CA VAL A 79 4.54 -7.59 -4.42
C VAL A 79 4.73 -6.34 -5.27
N VAL A 80 5.51 -6.47 -6.35
CA VAL A 80 5.80 -5.38 -7.28
C VAL A 80 5.06 -5.52 -8.59
N GLY A 81 4.50 -6.69 -8.90
CA GLY A 81 3.78 -6.94 -10.14
C GLY A 81 2.80 -8.10 -10.04
N VAL A 82 1.71 -7.98 -10.78
CA VAL A 82 0.75 -9.06 -11.00
C VAL A 82 0.40 -9.07 -12.50
N SER A 83 0.53 -10.22 -13.15
CA SER A 83 0.17 -10.45 -14.55
C SER A 83 -0.81 -11.62 -14.67
N GLY A 84 -1.34 -11.86 -15.87
CA GLY A 84 -2.31 -12.93 -16.11
C GLY A 84 -3.76 -12.57 -15.76
N SER A 85 -4.61 -13.59 -15.62
CA SER A 85 -6.05 -13.49 -15.40
C SER A 85 -6.56 -14.68 -14.55
N ALA A 86 -7.80 -14.63 -14.07
CA ALA A 86 -8.38 -15.75 -13.33
C ALA A 86 -8.54 -17.01 -14.22
N LEU A 87 -8.78 -16.81 -15.53
CA LEU A 87 -8.96 -17.90 -16.49
C LEU A 87 -7.64 -18.54 -16.90
N ASP A 88 -6.62 -17.73 -17.16
CA ASP A 88 -5.32 -18.20 -17.69
C ASP A 88 -4.28 -18.45 -16.59
N GLY A 89 -4.60 -18.11 -15.34
CA GLY A 89 -3.68 -18.08 -14.22
C GLY A 89 -3.05 -16.71 -14.02
N PHE A 90 -2.74 -16.40 -12.75
CA PHE A 90 -2.00 -15.20 -12.38
C PHE A 90 -0.53 -15.53 -12.16
N THR A 91 0.35 -14.54 -12.34
CA THR A 91 1.73 -14.59 -11.87
C THR A 91 2.01 -13.36 -11.03
N ILE A 92 2.54 -13.57 -9.82
CA ILE A 92 2.87 -12.54 -8.84
C ILE A 92 4.38 -12.39 -8.81
N SER A 93 4.89 -11.19 -9.07
CA SER A 93 6.32 -10.85 -8.99
C SER A 93 6.62 -10.10 -7.70
N ARG A 94 7.70 -10.46 -7.01
CA ARG A 94 8.15 -9.85 -5.76
C ARG A 94 9.41 -9.02 -5.95
N TYR A 95 9.69 -8.14 -4.98
CA TYR A 95 10.79 -7.18 -5.03
C TYR A 95 12.17 -7.86 -5.08
N ASP A 96 12.33 -9.01 -4.43
CA ASP A 96 13.53 -9.86 -4.49
C ASP A 96 13.74 -10.58 -5.84
N GLY A 97 12.84 -10.37 -6.81
CA GLY A 97 12.88 -11.01 -8.13
C GLY A 97 12.22 -12.39 -8.17
N SER A 98 11.76 -12.93 -7.03
CA SER A 98 11.02 -14.19 -7.01
C SER A 98 9.63 -14.04 -7.63
N THR A 99 9.08 -15.16 -8.09
CA THR A 99 7.73 -15.22 -8.65
C THR A 99 6.92 -16.34 -8.01
N LEU A 100 5.62 -16.12 -7.90
CA LEU A 100 4.64 -17.10 -7.46
C LEU A 100 3.52 -17.16 -8.49
N SER A 101 3.30 -18.34 -9.06
CA SER A 101 2.17 -18.61 -9.94
C SER A 101 1.21 -19.54 -9.20
N PRO A 102 0.10 -19.04 -8.63
CA PRO A 102 -0.95 -19.92 -8.15
C PRO A 102 -1.48 -20.86 -9.24
N PRO A 103 -2.27 -21.88 -8.83
CA PRO A 103 -3.15 -22.59 -9.76
C PRO A 103 -4.03 -21.62 -10.57
N THR A 104 -4.76 -22.14 -11.53
CA THR A 104 -5.87 -21.40 -12.18
C THR A 104 -7.11 -21.42 -11.30
N ASP A 105 -8.08 -20.54 -11.59
CA ASP A 105 -9.36 -20.52 -10.89
C ASP A 105 -10.15 -21.83 -11.10
N SER A 106 -10.06 -22.44 -12.28
CA SER A 106 -10.64 -23.76 -12.54
C SER A 106 -10.01 -24.87 -11.70
N GLU A 107 -8.69 -24.88 -11.55
CA GLU A 107 -7.98 -25.89 -10.77
C GLU A 107 -8.28 -25.72 -9.28
N ALA A 108 -8.17 -24.50 -8.74
CA ALA A 108 -8.47 -24.22 -7.34
C ALA A 108 -9.95 -24.51 -6.99
N ARG A 109 -10.89 -24.24 -7.90
CA ARG A 109 -12.31 -24.59 -7.70
C ARG A 109 -12.58 -26.08 -7.81
N ALA A 110 -11.78 -26.83 -8.58
CA ALA A 110 -11.90 -28.29 -8.68
C ALA A 110 -11.54 -28.97 -7.36
N GLU A 111 -10.47 -28.52 -6.69
CA GLU A 111 -10.07 -29.04 -5.37
C GLU A 111 -11.18 -28.83 -4.31
N CYS A 112 -11.97 -27.75 -4.42
CA CYS A 112 -13.10 -27.54 -3.53
C CYS A 112 -14.17 -28.64 -3.60
N GLY A 113 -14.17 -29.50 -4.63
CA GLY A 113 -15.07 -30.64 -4.73
C GLY A 113 -14.79 -31.74 -3.71
N GLU A 114 -13.56 -31.84 -3.20
CA GLU A 114 -13.10 -32.94 -2.34
C GLU A 114 -13.59 -32.83 -0.89
N TYR A 115 -14.01 -31.65 -0.43
CA TYR A 115 -14.53 -31.52 0.93
C TYR A 115 -15.85 -32.27 1.09
N ASP A 116 -15.97 -33.11 2.12
CA ASP A 116 -17.17 -33.91 2.39
C ASP A 116 -18.40 -33.05 2.71
N ARG A 117 -18.22 -32.00 3.52
CA ARG A 117 -19.31 -31.17 4.02
C ARG A 117 -19.68 -30.09 3.01
N ARG A 118 -20.97 -29.95 2.72
CA ARG A 118 -21.50 -28.90 1.83
C ARG A 118 -21.02 -27.49 2.21
N VAL A 119 -21.03 -27.17 3.50
CA VAL A 119 -20.58 -25.86 4.00
C VAL A 119 -19.10 -25.62 3.70
N ALA A 120 -18.25 -26.64 3.84
CA ALA A 120 -16.83 -26.55 3.53
C ALA A 120 -16.58 -26.31 2.03
N ARG A 121 -17.29 -27.03 1.15
CA ARG A 121 -17.22 -26.79 -0.31
C ARG A 121 -17.59 -25.37 -0.70
N VAL A 122 -18.69 -24.85 -0.15
CA VAL A 122 -19.14 -23.47 -0.43
C VAL A 122 -18.11 -22.46 0.07
N ARG A 123 -17.59 -22.65 1.29
CA ARG A 123 -16.56 -21.79 1.86
C ARG A 123 -15.31 -21.76 0.98
N CYS A 124 -14.80 -22.93 0.59
CA CYS A 124 -13.65 -23.02 -0.33
C CYS A 124 -13.90 -22.25 -1.63
N ARG A 125 -15.06 -22.45 -2.28
CA ARG A 125 -15.39 -21.74 -3.53
C ARG A 125 -15.45 -20.22 -3.36
N VAL A 126 -15.96 -19.74 -2.24
CA VAL A 126 -16.02 -18.30 -1.94
C VAL A 126 -14.62 -17.75 -1.66
N GLU A 127 -13.79 -18.47 -0.90
CA GLU A 127 -12.39 -18.09 -0.63
C GLU A 127 -11.60 -18.01 -1.94
N VAL A 128 -11.73 -19.00 -2.82
CA VAL A 128 -11.09 -19.02 -4.14
C VAL A 128 -11.56 -17.84 -5.00
N ALA A 129 -12.88 -17.64 -5.13
CA ALA A 129 -13.43 -16.55 -5.94
C ALA A 129 -13.01 -15.16 -5.42
N THR A 130 -12.97 -14.99 -4.10
CA THR A 130 -12.53 -13.73 -3.47
C THR A 130 -11.06 -13.49 -3.77
N TRP A 131 -10.22 -14.50 -3.59
CA TRP A 131 -8.78 -14.39 -3.79
C TRP A 131 -8.41 -13.98 -5.21
N TYR A 132 -9.01 -14.59 -6.24
CA TYR A 132 -8.76 -14.23 -7.64
C TYR A 132 -9.29 -12.84 -8.02
N ARG A 133 -10.42 -12.44 -7.45
CA ARG A 133 -10.93 -11.06 -7.61
C ARG A 133 -9.96 -10.05 -7.03
N ASP A 134 -9.48 -10.29 -5.82
CA ASP A 134 -8.56 -9.39 -5.12
C ASP A 134 -7.20 -9.28 -5.84
N LEU A 135 -6.74 -10.35 -6.50
CA LEU A 135 -5.56 -10.29 -7.39
C LEU A 135 -5.76 -9.38 -8.61
N GLY A 136 -6.97 -9.38 -9.18
CA GLY A 136 -7.34 -8.45 -10.25
C GLY A 136 -7.29 -6.99 -9.77
N ASP A 137 -7.82 -6.72 -8.58
CA ASP A 137 -7.81 -5.40 -7.97
C ASP A 137 -6.39 -4.94 -7.62
N LEU A 138 -5.55 -5.84 -7.10
CA LEU A 138 -4.13 -5.55 -6.83
C LEU A 138 -3.37 -5.21 -8.12
N LYS A 139 -3.59 -5.97 -9.20
CA LYS A 139 -3.02 -5.69 -10.53
C LYS A 139 -3.39 -4.30 -11.03
N LEU A 140 -4.64 -3.89 -10.85
CA LEU A 140 -5.10 -2.55 -11.23
C LEU A 140 -4.46 -1.47 -10.36
N SER A 141 -4.40 -1.69 -9.05
CA SER A 141 -3.80 -0.76 -8.09
C SER A 141 -2.31 -0.53 -8.36
N LEU A 142 -1.56 -1.60 -8.64
CA LEU A 142 -0.14 -1.50 -9.00
C LEU A 142 0.06 -0.75 -10.33
N ARG A 143 -0.84 -0.94 -11.30
CA ARG A 143 -0.78 -0.19 -12.55
C ARG A 143 -0.95 1.31 -12.32
N TRP A 144 -1.89 1.70 -11.46
CA TRP A 144 -2.14 3.09 -11.13
C TRP A 144 -0.98 3.70 -10.31
N ALA A 145 -0.43 2.95 -9.36
CA ALA A 145 0.72 3.38 -8.56
C ALA A 145 1.96 3.72 -9.41
N ARG A 146 2.18 2.99 -10.51
CA ARG A 146 3.32 3.23 -11.42
C ARG A 146 3.17 4.47 -12.32
N GLN A 147 1.98 5.08 -12.36
CA GLN A 147 1.72 6.27 -13.18
C GLN A 147 1.92 7.58 -12.41
N GLN A 148 2.28 7.50 -11.13
CA GLN A 148 2.59 8.63 -10.25
C GLN A 148 4.09 8.86 -10.18
#